data_AF-A0ABD3V9I3-F1
#
_entry.id   AF-A0ABD3V9I3-F1
#
_cell.length_a   1.000
_cell.length_b   1.000
_cell.length_c   1.000
_cell.angle_alpha   90.00
_cell.angle_beta   90.00
_cell.angle_gamma   90.00
#
_symmetry.space_group_name_H-M   'P 1'
#
loop_
_entity.id
_entity.type
_entity.pdbx_description
1 polymer ?
#
loop_
_entity_poly.entity_id
_entity_poly.type
_entity_poly.pdbx_seq_one_letter_code
_entity_poly.pdbx_strand_id
1 'polypeptide(L)'
;MTDYTDILMGVAFLILFLIFATRKYQTWLTADMIFTAIMGICLLIDPGASIKMETTGLKVHALHRFMNRLFASMLLGPLLIWYRCRKTNDETVLGSMLWSRVVGGLPLVILITHGHMTYSFFMEKHFWFGILGNFLWWLVNVVHLWKSRPCMCRQQIQGSLNLILNIWFLIDFVGSLALMAFPGRLLTFQTIHVDKHSMHTCRAVGALLLGTSIFNWYAPSYLSDTDRKTVFISGIATNLLVILSTLVGYCVDGLQSSKEQLLLVVGAVLLRFCPLLFGLYLFKTDITTNTKSTDRRVHHIHSMNKKKASST
;
A
#
# COMPACT_ATOMS: atom_id res chain seq x y z
N MET A 1 14.25 -19.56 -25.07
CA MET A 1 14.79 -18.95 -26.30
C MET A 1 14.10 -17.61 -26.36
N THR A 2 14.84 -16.54 -26.07
CA THR A 2 14.28 -15.21 -25.88
C THR A 2 13.62 -14.74 -27.16
N ASP A 3 12.32 -14.44 -27.08
CA ASP A 3 11.57 -13.96 -28.23
C ASP A 3 11.91 -12.49 -28.49
N TYR A 4 11.80 -12.03 -29.74
CA TYR A 4 12.02 -10.62 -30.09
C TYR A 4 11.12 -9.67 -29.29
N THR A 5 9.93 -10.16 -28.91
CA THR A 5 8.97 -9.46 -28.06
C THR A 5 9.54 -9.15 -26.67
N ASP A 6 10.28 -10.09 -26.08
CA ASP A 6 10.88 -9.95 -24.75
C ASP A 6 11.99 -8.89 -24.73
N ILE A 7 12.84 -8.86 -25.77
CA ILE A 7 13.89 -7.84 -25.93
C ILE A 7 13.27 -6.45 -26.10
N LEU A 8 12.25 -6.34 -26.95
CA LEU A 8 11.55 -5.08 -27.20
C LEU A 8 10.92 -4.52 -25.92
N MET A 9 10.38 -5.38 -25.06
CA MET A 9 9.87 -5.00 -23.76
C MET A 9 10.97 -4.53 -22.79
N GLY A 10 12.10 -5.22 -22.74
CA GLY A 10 13.25 -4.78 -21.94
C GLY A 10 13.75 -3.40 -22.35
N VAL A 11 13.86 -3.16 -23.66
CA VAL A 11 14.21 -1.84 -24.22
C VAL A 11 13.14 -0.80 -23.86
N ALA A 12 11.85 -1.14 -23.95
CA ALA A 12 10.78 -0.23 -23.57
C ALA A 12 10.87 0.18 -22.08
N PHE A 13 11.14 -0.75 -21.17
CA PHE A 13 11.33 -0.42 -19.76
C PHE A 13 12.53 0.50 -19.51
N LEU A 14 13.64 0.28 -20.22
CA LEU A 14 14.81 1.16 -20.14
C LEU A 14 14.49 2.57 -20.64
N ILE A 15 13.79 2.70 -21.77
CA ILE A 15 13.37 4.00 -22.30
C ILE A 15 12.43 4.71 -21.31
N LEU A 16 11.43 4.01 -20.78
CA LEU A 16 10.51 4.56 -19.80
C LEU A 16 11.24 5.01 -18.53
N PHE A 17 12.21 4.22 -18.04
CA PHE A 17 13.08 4.60 -16.93
C PHE A 17 13.80 5.92 -17.22
N LEU A 18 14.48 6.04 -18.37
CA LEU A 18 15.22 7.26 -18.74
C LEU A 18 14.30 8.48 -18.83
N ILE A 19 13.11 8.31 -19.42
CA ILE A 19 12.11 9.38 -19.51
C ILE A 19 11.67 9.80 -18.11
N PHE A 20 11.23 8.87 -17.25
CA PHE A 20 10.65 9.25 -15.96
C PHE A 20 11.69 9.63 -14.90
N ALA A 21 12.92 9.15 -15.00
CA ALA A 21 14.03 9.57 -14.15
C ALA A 21 14.45 11.02 -14.42
N THR A 22 14.23 11.54 -15.63
CA THR A 22 14.60 12.91 -16.02
C THR A 22 13.45 13.92 -15.87
N ARG A 23 12.19 13.48 -15.85
CA ARG A 23 11.02 14.35 -15.68
C ARG A 23 10.84 14.84 -14.23
N LYS A 24 9.90 15.76 -14.02
CA LYS A 24 9.51 16.20 -12.68
C LYS A 24 8.86 15.05 -11.90
N TYR A 25 9.04 15.04 -10.59
CA TYR A 25 8.47 14.00 -9.74
C TYR A 25 6.95 13.91 -9.87
N GLN A 26 6.20 15.01 -10.06
CA GLN A 26 4.73 14.94 -10.24
C GLN A 26 4.32 14.11 -11.47
N THR A 27 5.09 14.20 -12.56
CA THR A 27 4.88 13.40 -13.77
C THR A 27 5.13 11.94 -13.46
N TRP A 28 6.20 11.64 -12.72
CA TRP A 28 6.49 10.28 -12.25
C TRP A 28 5.37 9.73 -11.37
N LEU A 29 4.93 10.46 -10.34
CA LEU A 29 3.89 9.99 -9.43
C LEU A 29 2.58 9.68 -10.17
N THR A 30 2.25 10.47 -11.20
CA THR A 30 1.07 10.23 -12.03
C THR A 30 1.24 8.97 -12.88
N ALA A 31 2.40 8.77 -13.50
CA ALA A 31 2.69 7.58 -14.30
C ALA A 31 2.70 6.31 -13.44
N ASP A 32 3.35 6.35 -12.27
CA ASP A 32 3.38 5.25 -11.30
C ASP A 32 1.96 4.88 -10.83
N MET A 33 1.12 5.88 -10.53
CA MET A 33 -0.26 5.66 -10.15
C MET A 33 -1.06 4.97 -11.26
N ILE A 34 -0.96 5.43 -12.51
CA ILE A 34 -1.67 4.84 -13.66
C ILE A 34 -1.20 3.40 -13.90
N PHE A 35 0.10 3.19 -13.93
CA PHE A 35 0.67 1.86 -14.14
C PHE A 35 0.25 0.89 -13.03
N THR A 36 0.37 1.31 -11.76
CA THR A 36 -0.06 0.51 -10.61
C THR A 36 -1.56 0.22 -10.64
N ALA A 37 -2.39 1.18 -11.09
CA ALA A 37 -3.83 0.99 -11.23
C ALA A 37 -4.16 -0.08 -12.27
N ILE A 38 -3.55 0.00 -13.46
CA ILE A 38 -3.77 -0.96 -14.54
C ILE A 38 -3.35 -2.36 -14.07
N MET A 39 -2.12 -2.50 -13.54
CA MET A 39 -1.61 -3.79 -13.06
C MET A 39 -2.47 -4.36 -11.92
N GLY A 40 -2.85 -3.52 -10.96
CA GLY A 40 -3.72 -3.93 -9.86
C GLY A 40 -5.10 -4.38 -10.34
N ILE A 41 -5.72 -3.66 -11.28
CA ILE A 41 -7.03 -4.03 -11.83
C ILE A 41 -6.94 -5.36 -12.60
N CYS A 42 -5.92 -5.53 -13.46
CA CYS A 42 -5.71 -6.78 -14.19
C CYS A 42 -5.57 -7.98 -13.25
N LEU A 43 -4.73 -7.85 -12.21
CA LEU A 43 -4.52 -8.90 -11.21
C LEU A 43 -5.74 -9.15 -10.33
N LEU A 44 -6.61 -8.15 -10.14
CA LEU A 44 -7.84 -8.29 -9.37
C LEU A 44 -8.92 -9.04 -10.16
N ILE A 45 -9.09 -8.72 -11.45
CA ILE A 45 -10.14 -9.27 -12.31
C ILE A 45 -9.80 -10.68 -12.78
N ASP A 46 -8.62 -10.86 -13.39
CA ASP A 46 -8.19 -12.16 -13.91
C ASP A 46 -6.76 -12.50 -13.47
N PRO A 47 -6.57 -12.86 -12.18
CA PRO A 47 -5.26 -13.31 -11.70
C PRO A 47 -4.75 -14.55 -12.44
N GLY A 48 -5.65 -15.37 -13.02
CA GLY A 48 -5.29 -16.61 -13.71
C GLY A 48 -4.51 -16.36 -14.99
N ALA A 49 -4.92 -15.37 -15.78
CA ALA A 49 -4.19 -14.96 -16.98
C ALA A 49 -2.78 -14.47 -16.64
N SER A 50 -2.64 -13.60 -15.64
CA SER A 50 -1.33 -13.08 -15.21
C SER A 50 -0.38 -14.19 -14.77
N ILE A 51 -0.85 -15.15 -13.96
CA ILE A 51 -0.03 -16.29 -13.54
C ILE A 51 0.44 -17.12 -14.74
N LYS A 52 -0.45 -17.40 -15.70
CA LYS A 52 -0.13 -18.16 -16.92
C LYS A 52 0.86 -17.41 -17.83
N MET A 53 0.88 -16.08 -17.77
CA MET A 53 1.86 -15.27 -18.52
C MET A 53 3.26 -15.32 -17.93
N GLU A 54 3.40 -15.65 -16.64
CA GLU A 54 4.69 -15.63 -15.93
C GLU A 54 5.21 -17.03 -15.58
N THR A 55 4.34 -18.05 -15.64
CA THR A 55 4.67 -19.42 -15.21
C THR A 55 4.41 -20.49 -16.28
N THR A 56 5.25 -21.52 -16.30
CA THR A 56 5.10 -22.72 -17.13
C THR A 56 4.89 -23.96 -16.28
N GLY A 57 3.99 -24.84 -16.72
CA GLY A 57 3.71 -26.11 -16.03
C GLY A 57 2.97 -25.98 -14.68
N LEU A 58 2.71 -24.76 -14.20
CA LEU A 58 1.97 -24.53 -12.97
C LEU A 58 0.46 -24.70 -13.20
N LYS A 59 -0.16 -25.63 -12.47
CA LYS A 59 -1.62 -25.76 -12.44
C LYS A 59 -2.21 -24.70 -11.51
N VAL A 60 -2.81 -23.66 -12.09
CA VAL A 60 -3.41 -22.55 -11.35
C VAL A 60 -4.62 -23.02 -10.55
N HIS A 61 -4.57 -22.88 -9.23
CA HIS A 61 -5.67 -23.19 -8.31
C HIS A 61 -6.15 -21.99 -7.50
N ALA A 62 -7.19 -22.19 -6.67
CA ALA A 62 -7.88 -21.13 -5.93
C ALA A 62 -6.94 -20.26 -5.09
N LEU A 63 -6.01 -20.87 -4.36
CA LEU A 63 -5.04 -20.13 -3.55
C LEU A 63 -4.16 -19.17 -4.38
N HIS A 64 -3.71 -19.57 -5.59
CA HIS A 64 -2.92 -18.66 -6.43
C HIS A 64 -3.70 -17.42 -6.85
N ARG A 65 -4.97 -17.62 -7.21
CA ARG A 65 -5.85 -16.53 -7.62
C ARG A 65 -6.14 -15.60 -6.45
N PHE A 66 -6.46 -16.18 -5.30
CA PHE A 66 -6.68 -15.43 -4.06
C PHE A 66 -5.46 -14.58 -3.67
N MET A 67 -4.26 -15.17 -3.67
CA MET A 67 -3.03 -14.46 -3.30
C MET A 67 -2.69 -13.33 -4.27
N ASN A 68 -2.94 -13.49 -5.58
CA ASN A 68 -2.77 -12.41 -6.55
C ASN A 68 -3.81 -11.29 -6.37
N ARG A 69 -5.04 -11.60 -5.97
CA ARG A 69 -6.03 -10.56 -5.63
C ARG A 69 -5.68 -9.82 -4.33
N LEU A 70 -5.10 -10.51 -3.35
CA LEU A 70 -4.52 -9.84 -2.18
C LEU A 70 -3.38 -8.90 -2.57
N PHE A 71 -2.48 -9.36 -3.45
CA PHE A 71 -1.41 -8.54 -3.99
C PHE A 71 -1.96 -7.30 -4.72
N ALA A 72 -2.97 -7.49 -5.58
CA ALA A 72 -3.69 -6.40 -6.25
C ALA A 72 -4.32 -5.42 -5.26
N SER A 73 -4.91 -5.92 -4.17
CA SER A 73 -5.51 -5.07 -3.12
C SER A 73 -4.47 -4.15 -2.47
N MET A 74 -3.26 -4.67 -2.22
CA MET A 74 -2.14 -3.88 -1.67
C MET A 74 -1.56 -2.89 -2.68
N LEU A 75 -1.69 -3.14 -3.99
CA LEU A 75 -1.35 -2.16 -5.02
C LEU A 75 -2.39 -1.04 -5.12
N LEU A 76 -3.67 -1.39 -5.18
CA LEU A 76 -4.76 -0.47 -5.48
C LEU A 76 -5.14 0.42 -4.30
N GLY A 77 -5.17 -0.13 -3.09
CA GLY A 77 -5.60 0.60 -1.89
C GLY A 77 -4.83 1.91 -1.63
N PRO A 78 -3.48 1.88 -1.66
CA PRO A 78 -2.64 3.07 -1.52
C PRO A 78 -2.85 4.12 -2.60
N LEU A 79 -3.38 3.77 -3.79
CA LEU A 79 -3.55 4.73 -4.89
C LEU A 79 -4.46 5.91 -4.55
N LEU A 80 -5.30 5.79 -3.53
CA LEU A 80 -6.06 6.93 -3.03
C LEU A 80 -5.17 8.02 -2.43
N ILE A 81 -4.08 7.65 -1.74
CA ILE A 81 -3.06 8.59 -1.27
C ILE A 81 -2.38 9.21 -2.48
N TRP A 82 -1.98 8.41 -3.46
CA TRP A 82 -1.35 8.92 -4.68
C TRP A 82 -2.25 9.91 -5.41
N TYR A 83 -3.51 9.56 -5.61
CA TYR A 83 -4.46 10.43 -6.26
C TYR A 83 -4.69 11.71 -5.45
N ARG A 84 -5.05 11.64 -4.17
CA ARG A 84 -5.44 12.85 -3.42
C ARG A 84 -4.25 13.72 -3.02
N CYS A 85 -3.10 13.12 -2.75
CA CYS A 85 -1.94 13.83 -2.23
C CYS A 85 -0.90 14.20 -3.31
N ARG A 86 -1.03 13.78 -4.58
CA ARG A 86 -0.04 14.12 -5.64
C ARG A 86 0.24 15.60 -5.85
N LYS A 87 -0.71 16.47 -5.49
CA LYS A 87 -0.60 17.94 -5.63
C LYS A 87 -0.26 18.64 -4.31
N THR A 88 0.02 17.89 -3.25
CA THR A 88 0.40 18.49 -1.97
C THR A 88 1.76 19.17 -2.08
N ASN A 89 1.92 20.25 -1.32
CA ASN A 89 3.20 20.94 -1.14
C ASN A 89 3.92 20.50 0.14
N ASP A 90 3.33 19.59 0.93
CA ASP A 90 3.99 19.05 2.11
C ASP A 90 5.05 18.02 1.73
N GLU A 91 6.31 18.39 1.91
CA GLU A 91 7.46 17.53 1.64
C GLU A 91 7.39 16.20 2.40
N THR A 92 6.78 16.18 3.59
CA THR A 92 6.62 14.95 4.39
C THR A 92 5.73 13.94 3.66
N VAL A 93 4.65 14.42 3.02
CA VAL A 93 3.74 13.57 2.26
C VAL A 93 4.43 13.09 0.99
N LEU A 94 5.11 13.99 0.27
CA LEU A 94 5.86 13.64 -0.93
C LEU A 94 6.94 12.58 -0.66
N GLY A 95 7.72 12.77 0.40
CA GLY A 95 8.73 11.82 0.79
C GLY A 95 8.12 10.52 1.30
N SER A 96 6.97 10.53 1.98
CA SER A 96 6.28 9.28 2.37
C SER A 96 5.85 8.46 1.16
N MET A 97 5.37 9.11 0.08
CA MET A 97 4.99 8.44 -1.16
C MET A 97 6.19 7.77 -1.81
N LEU A 98 7.32 8.48 -1.92
CA LEU A 98 8.52 7.93 -2.52
C LEU A 98 9.17 6.84 -1.64
N TRP A 99 9.28 7.07 -0.33
CA TRP A 99 9.81 6.09 0.62
C TRP A 99 8.95 4.84 0.70
N SER A 100 7.61 4.94 0.59
CA SER A 100 6.73 3.77 0.54
C SER A 100 7.10 2.82 -0.60
N ARG A 101 7.44 3.38 -1.78
CA ARG A 101 7.89 2.61 -2.94
C ARG A 101 9.29 2.06 -2.77
N VAL A 102 10.21 2.82 -2.15
CA VAL A 102 11.57 2.35 -1.95
C VAL A 102 11.64 1.23 -0.92
N VAL A 103 10.98 1.39 0.24
CA VAL A 103 10.99 0.42 1.33
C VAL A 103 10.17 -0.82 0.98
N GLY A 104 9.03 -0.69 0.30
CA GLY A 104 8.26 -1.84 -0.15
C GLY A 104 8.82 -2.50 -1.41
N GLY A 105 9.34 -1.70 -2.34
CA GLY A 105 9.84 -2.18 -3.64
C GLY A 105 11.16 -2.92 -3.56
N LEU A 106 12.09 -2.53 -2.68
CA LEU A 106 13.38 -3.22 -2.57
C LEU A 106 13.22 -4.69 -2.13
N PRO A 107 12.52 -5.02 -1.02
CA PRO A 107 12.23 -6.40 -0.66
C PRO A 107 11.46 -7.14 -1.75
N LEU A 108 10.50 -6.48 -2.42
CA LEU A 108 9.75 -7.09 -3.52
C LEU A 108 10.68 -7.54 -4.66
N VAL A 109 11.59 -6.67 -5.12
CA VAL A 109 12.56 -6.99 -6.17
C VAL A 109 13.49 -8.13 -5.74
N ILE A 110 13.98 -8.11 -4.49
CA ILE A 110 14.81 -9.19 -3.94
C ILE A 110 14.05 -10.52 -3.96
N LEU A 111 12.79 -10.52 -3.50
CA LEU A 111 11.95 -11.71 -3.42
C LEU A 111 11.61 -12.28 -4.79
N ILE A 112 11.27 -11.44 -5.77
CA ILE A 112 10.99 -11.84 -7.15
C ILE A 112 12.26 -12.41 -7.79
N THR A 113 13.40 -11.76 -7.60
CA THR A 113 14.69 -12.26 -8.10
C THR A 113 15.03 -13.61 -7.50
N HIS A 114 14.94 -13.74 -6.18
CA HIS A 114 15.19 -15.01 -5.50
C HIS A 114 14.22 -16.11 -5.95
N GLY A 115 12.93 -15.79 -6.10
CA GLY A 115 11.92 -16.72 -6.60
C GLY A 115 12.25 -17.23 -8.00
N HIS A 116 12.63 -16.33 -8.91
CA HIS A 116 13.03 -16.68 -10.28
C HIS A 116 14.26 -17.58 -10.31
N MET A 117 15.28 -17.28 -9.51
CA MET A 117 16.51 -18.07 -9.47
C MET A 117 16.33 -19.44 -8.81
N THR A 118 15.31 -19.59 -7.95
CA THR A 118 15.10 -20.82 -7.15
C THR A 118 14.08 -21.76 -7.79
N TYR A 119 13.08 -21.23 -8.52
CA TYR A 119 11.95 -22.00 -8.98
C TYR A 119 11.90 -22.10 -10.50
N SER A 120 11.95 -23.33 -11.01
CA SER A 120 11.99 -23.64 -12.44
C SER A 120 10.69 -23.37 -13.20
N PHE A 121 9.58 -23.08 -12.51
CA PHE A 121 8.30 -22.81 -13.15
C PHE A 121 8.17 -21.37 -13.67
N PHE A 122 9.09 -20.45 -13.33
CA PHE A 122 9.04 -19.08 -13.84
C PHE A 122 9.63 -18.99 -15.26
N MET A 123 8.93 -18.28 -16.14
CA MET A 123 9.34 -18.05 -17.52
C MET A 123 10.29 -16.85 -17.66
N GLU A 124 10.88 -16.69 -18.85
CA GLU A 124 11.62 -15.47 -19.23
C GLU A 124 10.75 -14.20 -19.09
N LYS A 125 9.44 -14.29 -19.32
CA LYS A 125 8.51 -13.16 -19.08
C LYS A 125 8.51 -12.65 -17.64
N HIS A 126 8.66 -13.55 -16.66
CA HIS A 126 8.79 -13.17 -15.25
C HIS A 126 10.12 -12.44 -14.98
N PHE A 127 11.18 -12.73 -15.73
CA PHE A 127 12.42 -11.95 -15.65
C PHE A 127 12.21 -10.52 -16.16
N TRP A 128 11.63 -10.36 -17.36
CA TRP A 128 11.46 -9.04 -17.97
C TRP A 128 10.45 -8.15 -17.24
N PHE A 129 9.25 -8.65 -16.95
CA PHE A 129 8.22 -7.89 -16.24
C PHE A 129 8.45 -7.88 -14.73
N GLY A 130 8.67 -9.06 -14.16
CA GLY A 130 8.77 -9.24 -12.72
C GLY A 130 10.04 -8.64 -12.15
N ILE A 131 11.21 -8.93 -12.72
CA ILE A 131 12.50 -8.47 -12.17
C ILE A 131 12.90 -7.12 -12.75
N LEU A 132 13.17 -7.06 -14.05
CA LEU A 132 13.74 -5.86 -14.68
C LEU A 132 12.77 -4.67 -14.57
N GLY A 133 11.50 -4.89 -14.89
CA GLY A 133 10.44 -3.90 -14.77
C GLY A 133 10.38 -3.31 -13.36
N ASN A 134 10.19 -4.15 -12.33
CA ASN A 134 10.12 -3.67 -10.94
C ASN A 134 11.42 -3.04 -10.45
N PHE A 135 12.60 -3.54 -10.84
CA PHE A 135 13.88 -2.96 -10.46
C PHE A 135 14.05 -1.53 -11.02
N LEU A 136 13.78 -1.34 -12.32
CA LEU A 136 13.84 -0.02 -12.93
C LEU A 136 12.79 0.92 -12.34
N TRP A 137 11.58 0.43 -12.11
CA TRP A 137 10.49 1.22 -11.50
C TRP A 137 10.84 1.65 -10.07
N TRP A 138 11.45 0.76 -9.28
CA TRP A 138 11.99 1.06 -7.96
C TRP A 138 13.11 2.11 -8.05
N LEU A 139 14.03 1.97 -9.01
CA LEU A 139 15.16 2.87 -9.17
C LEU A 139 14.71 4.31 -9.51
N VAL A 140 13.63 4.49 -10.28
CA VAL A 140 13.06 5.83 -10.52
C VAL A 140 12.64 6.50 -9.20
N ASN A 141 12.06 5.76 -8.25
CA ASN A 141 11.71 6.30 -6.94
C ASN A 141 12.95 6.71 -6.13
N VAL A 142 14.02 5.92 -6.18
CA VAL A 142 15.31 6.25 -5.55
C VAL A 142 15.91 7.52 -6.15
N VAL A 143 15.91 7.65 -7.48
CA VAL A 143 16.39 8.84 -8.17
C VAL A 143 15.59 10.08 -7.76
N HIS A 144 14.27 9.98 -7.67
CA HIS A 144 13.43 11.09 -7.22
C HIS A 144 13.62 11.43 -5.74
N LEU A 145 13.84 10.46 -4.85
CA LEU A 145 14.23 10.74 -3.46
C LEU A 145 15.56 11.50 -3.41
N TRP A 146 16.55 11.04 -4.17
CA TRP A 146 17.88 11.65 -4.20
C TRP A 146 17.84 13.09 -4.72
N LYS A 147 17.02 13.35 -5.74
CA LYS A 147 16.85 14.68 -6.34
C LYS A 147 16.03 15.63 -5.48
N SER A 148 14.92 15.15 -4.90
CA SER A 148 13.98 16.01 -4.17
C SER A 148 14.37 16.23 -2.70
N ARG A 149 15.08 15.28 -2.06
CA ARG A 149 15.54 15.35 -0.67
C ARG A 149 14.48 15.91 0.30
N PRO A 150 13.27 15.30 0.33
CA PRO A 150 12.16 15.84 1.10
C PRO A 150 12.51 15.91 2.59
N CYS A 151 12.17 17.01 3.26
CA CYS A 151 12.35 17.13 4.70
C CYS A 151 11.30 16.30 5.45
N MET A 152 11.71 15.13 5.94
CA MET A 152 10.83 14.16 6.62
C MET A 152 10.83 14.28 8.16
N CYS A 153 11.67 15.14 8.73
CA CYS A 153 11.95 15.17 10.18
C CYS A 153 11.10 16.19 10.93
N ARG A 154 9.80 16.31 10.62
CA ARG A 154 8.92 17.22 11.37
C ARG A 154 8.46 16.57 12.68
N GLN A 155 8.50 17.35 13.75
CA GLN A 155 8.01 16.96 15.07
C GLN A 155 6.55 16.50 14.98
N GLN A 156 6.27 15.32 15.53
CA GLN A 156 4.92 14.76 15.56
C GLN A 156 4.03 15.59 16.48
N ILE A 157 2.82 15.88 16.03
CA ILE A 157 1.80 16.52 16.87
C ILE A 157 1.38 15.50 17.95
N GLN A 158 1.26 15.87 19.23
CA GLN A 158 0.79 14.90 20.22
C GLN A 158 -0.75 14.76 20.15
N GLY A 159 -1.27 13.52 20.24
CA GLY A 159 -2.72 13.29 20.23
C GLY A 159 -3.12 11.82 20.09
N SER A 160 -4.37 11.52 20.46
CA SER A 160 -4.97 10.17 20.37
C SER A 160 -4.97 9.62 18.94
N LEU A 161 -5.18 10.49 17.96
CA LEU A 161 -5.11 10.14 16.54
C LEU A 161 -3.73 9.61 16.13
N ASN A 162 -2.66 10.18 16.69
CA ASN A 162 -1.30 9.75 16.37
C ASN A 162 -0.94 8.44 17.06
N LEU A 163 -1.50 8.16 18.24
CA LEU A 163 -1.43 6.84 18.84
C LEU A 163 -2.06 5.78 17.93
N ILE A 164 -3.23 6.05 17.34
CA ILE A 164 -3.87 5.12 16.41
C ILE A 164 -3.00 4.90 15.17
N LEU A 165 -2.45 5.96 14.57
CA LEU A 165 -1.55 5.85 13.41
C LEU A 165 -0.31 5.03 13.74
N ASN A 166 0.26 5.18 14.95
CA ASN A 166 1.43 4.42 15.38
C ASN A 166 1.10 2.94 15.65
N ILE A 167 -0.04 2.64 16.26
CA ILE A 167 -0.53 1.26 16.42
C ILE A 167 -0.77 0.65 15.04
N TRP A 168 -1.36 1.41 14.14
CA TRP A 168 -1.65 0.99 12.78
C TRP A 168 -0.38 0.69 11.97
N PHE A 169 0.61 1.59 12.07
CA PHE A 169 1.96 1.35 11.57
C PHE A 169 2.54 0.04 12.11
N LEU A 170 2.47 -0.18 13.42
CA LEU A 170 3.04 -1.38 14.05
C LEU A 170 2.37 -2.66 13.55
N ILE A 171 1.04 -2.67 13.40
CA ILE A 171 0.27 -3.80 12.87
C ILE A 171 0.71 -4.11 11.43
N ASP A 172 0.75 -3.11 10.55
CA ASP A 172 1.15 -3.29 9.15
C ASP A 172 2.62 -3.70 9.04
N PHE A 173 3.51 -3.10 9.83
CA PHE A 173 4.94 -3.40 9.86
C PHE A 173 5.20 -4.84 10.32
N VAL A 174 4.70 -5.22 11.51
CA VAL A 174 4.88 -6.60 12.03
C VAL A 174 4.20 -7.62 11.11
N GLY A 175 3.01 -7.31 10.62
CA GLY A 175 2.29 -8.16 9.67
C GLY A 175 3.07 -8.36 8.37
N SER A 176 3.70 -7.31 7.85
CA SER A 176 4.54 -7.39 6.64
C SER A 176 5.76 -8.29 6.83
N LEU A 177 6.45 -8.16 7.97
CA LEU A 177 7.58 -9.01 8.32
C LEU A 177 7.15 -10.47 8.48
N ALA A 178 6.01 -10.71 9.13
CA ALA A 178 5.47 -12.06 9.31
C ALA A 178 5.13 -12.72 7.96
N LEU A 179 4.49 -11.99 7.04
CA LEU A 179 4.18 -12.49 5.68
C LEU A 179 5.44 -12.84 4.89
N MET A 180 6.51 -12.06 5.04
CA MET A 180 7.78 -12.32 4.35
C MET A 180 8.57 -13.48 4.99
N ALA A 181 8.63 -13.54 6.33
CA ALA A 181 9.43 -14.51 7.07
C ALA A 181 8.76 -15.89 7.16
N PHE A 182 7.45 -15.94 7.37
CA PHE A 182 6.71 -17.18 7.68
C PHE A 182 5.49 -17.43 6.75
N PRO A 183 5.61 -17.26 5.42
CA PRO A 183 4.46 -17.36 4.52
C PRO A 183 3.81 -18.75 4.55
N GLY A 184 4.59 -19.83 4.67
CA GLY A 184 4.05 -21.19 4.73
C GLY A 184 3.08 -21.38 5.90
N ARG A 185 3.48 -20.93 7.10
CA ARG A 185 2.65 -21.02 8.31
C ARG A 185 1.40 -20.14 8.21
N LEU A 186 1.53 -18.95 7.63
CA LEU A 186 0.40 -18.03 7.47
C LEU A 186 -0.61 -18.54 6.44
N LEU A 187 -0.15 -19.11 5.33
CA LEU A 187 -1.01 -19.69 4.30
C LEU A 187 -1.71 -20.97 4.76
N THR A 188 -1.12 -21.73 5.70
CA THR A 188 -1.81 -22.89 6.29
C THR A 188 -3.04 -22.51 7.12
N PHE A 189 -3.17 -21.24 7.54
CA PHE A 189 -4.43 -20.74 8.11
C PHE A 189 -5.51 -20.49 7.05
N GLN A 190 -5.16 -20.52 5.76
CA GLN A 190 -6.11 -20.25 4.66
C GLN A 190 -6.42 -21.51 3.86
N THR A 191 -5.52 -22.48 3.79
CA THR A 191 -5.83 -23.75 3.13
C THR A 191 -4.86 -24.85 3.55
N ILE A 192 -5.21 -26.09 3.25
CA ILE A 192 -4.43 -27.29 3.58
C ILE A 192 -3.24 -27.44 2.62
N HIS A 193 -3.37 -26.98 1.37
CA HIS A 193 -2.36 -27.13 0.32
C HIS A 193 -1.65 -25.81 0.02
N VAL A 194 -0.39 -25.73 0.45
CA VAL A 194 0.47 -24.56 0.23
C VAL A 194 1.63 -24.95 -0.68
N ASP A 195 1.71 -24.31 -1.84
CA ASP A 195 2.79 -24.51 -2.81
C ASP A 195 3.79 -23.35 -2.82
N LYS A 196 4.88 -23.53 -3.58
CA LYS A 196 6.00 -22.57 -3.68
C LYS A 196 5.59 -21.23 -4.31
N HIS A 197 4.71 -21.25 -5.32
CA HIS A 197 4.20 -20.03 -5.95
C HIS A 197 3.34 -19.24 -4.96
N SER A 198 2.41 -19.89 -4.27
CA SER A 198 1.59 -19.23 -3.24
C SER A 198 2.44 -18.60 -2.12
N MET A 199 3.47 -19.31 -1.64
CA MET A 199 4.41 -18.77 -0.67
C MET A 199 5.19 -17.57 -1.23
N HIS A 200 5.60 -17.62 -2.50
CA HIS A 200 6.28 -16.51 -3.15
C HIS A 200 5.39 -15.26 -3.22
N THR A 201 4.15 -15.39 -3.71
CA THR A 201 3.20 -14.27 -3.77
C THR A 201 2.85 -13.75 -2.37
N CYS A 202 2.78 -14.61 -1.35
CA CYS A 202 2.58 -14.19 0.05
C CYS A 202 3.68 -13.25 0.55
N ARG A 203 4.94 -13.57 0.27
CA ARG A 203 6.06 -12.67 0.61
C ARG A 203 5.95 -11.36 -0.16
N ALA A 204 5.55 -11.41 -1.43
CA ALA A 204 5.34 -10.22 -2.25
C ALA A 204 4.23 -9.30 -1.69
N VAL A 205 3.12 -9.87 -1.20
CA VAL A 205 2.07 -9.15 -0.46
C VAL A 205 2.66 -8.49 0.80
N GLY A 206 3.50 -9.21 1.54
CA GLY A 206 4.24 -8.67 2.69
C GLY A 206 5.10 -7.47 2.31
N ALA A 207 5.85 -7.54 1.22
CA ALA A 207 6.69 -6.41 0.76
C ALA A 207 5.85 -5.17 0.41
N LEU A 208 4.70 -5.33 -0.27
CA LEU A 208 3.80 -4.20 -0.54
C LEU A 208 3.20 -3.62 0.75
N LEU A 209 2.79 -4.48 1.69
CA LEU A 209 2.28 -4.07 3.00
C LEU A 209 3.33 -3.30 3.82
N LEU A 210 4.60 -3.69 3.71
CA LEU A 210 5.69 -2.92 4.31
C LEU A 210 5.75 -1.51 3.72
N GLY A 211 5.61 -1.38 2.40
CA GLY A 211 5.51 -0.08 1.74
C GLY A 211 4.34 0.76 2.28
N THR A 212 3.16 0.16 2.48
CA THR A 212 2.01 0.91 3.03
C THR A 212 2.21 1.35 4.47
N SER A 213 2.97 0.60 5.27
CA SER A 213 3.30 0.98 6.66
C SER A 213 4.02 2.34 6.74
N ILE A 214 4.78 2.72 5.71
CA ILE A 214 5.49 4.01 5.64
C ILE A 214 4.52 5.19 5.67
N PHE A 215 3.36 5.09 5.03
CA PHE A 215 2.34 6.14 5.12
C PHE A 215 1.86 6.34 6.55
N ASN A 216 1.65 5.23 7.27
CA ASN A 216 1.17 5.26 8.64
C ASN A 216 2.21 5.85 9.60
N TRP A 217 3.49 5.56 9.36
CA TRP A 217 4.61 6.08 10.15
C TRP A 217 4.76 7.60 10.00
N TYR A 218 4.64 8.13 8.77
CA TYR A 218 4.83 9.56 8.52
C TYR A 218 3.56 10.41 8.63
N ALA A 219 2.37 9.81 8.56
CA ALA A 219 1.10 10.53 8.70
C ALA A 219 1.00 11.44 9.95
N PRO A 220 1.53 11.08 11.14
CA PRO A 220 1.59 11.97 12.30
C PRO A 220 2.27 13.32 12.07
N SER A 221 3.15 13.43 11.05
CA SER A 221 3.97 14.61 10.74
C SER A 221 3.45 15.44 9.55
N TYR A 222 2.33 15.03 8.93
CA TYR A 222 1.72 15.77 7.82
C TYR A 222 1.11 17.10 8.31
N LEU A 223 1.27 18.16 7.52
CA LEU A 223 0.70 19.50 7.80
C LEU A 223 -0.81 19.52 7.65
N SER A 224 -1.31 18.83 6.64
CA SER A 224 -2.72 18.88 6.26
C SER A 224 -3.49 17.74 6.89
N ASP A 225 -4.52 18.07 7.68
CA ASP A 225 -5.48 17.09 8.19
C ASP A 225 -6.20 16.35 7.06
N THR A 226 -6.32 16.95 5.87
CA THR A 226 -6.88 16.28 4.69
C THR A 226 -5.97 15.16 4.20
N ASP A 227 -4.65 15.37 4.21
CA ASP A 227 -3.67 14.36 3.81
C ASP A 227 -3.63 13.22 4.85
N ARG A 228 -3.70 13.56 6.14
CA ARG A 228 -3.79 12.56 7.24
C ARG A 228 -5.07 11.73 7.13
N LYS A 229 -6.22 12.37 6.92
CA LYS A 229 -7.51 11.70 6.71
C LYS A 229 -7.48 10.79 5.49
N THR A 230 -6.74 11.16 4.45
CA THR A 230 -6.58 10.35 3.24
C THR A 230 -5.87 9.03 3.54
N VAL A 231 -4.91 8.99 4.47
CA VAL A 231 -4.26 7.73 4.90
C VAL A 231 -5.28 6.76 5.50
N PHE A 232 -6.19 7.24 6.37
CA PHE A 232 -7.26 6.41 6.91
C PHE A 232 -8.22 5.90 5.83
N ILE A 233 -8.65 6.78 4.93
CA ILE A 233 -9.56 6.41 3.82
C ILE A 233 -8.90 5.36 2.92
N SER A 234 -7.61 5.52 2.63
CA SER A 234 -6.84 4.54 1.86
C SER A 234 -6.69 3.21 2.58
N GLY A 235 -6.45 3.21 3.89
CA GLY A 235 -6.46 1.99 4.70
C GLY A 235 -7.81 1.28 4.67
N ILE A 236 -8.92 2.01 4.77
CA ILE A 236 -10.28 1.46 4.68
C ILE A 236 -10.50 0.85 3.29
N ALA A 237 -10.17 1.57 2.23
CA ALA A 237 -10.30 1.06 0.86
C ALA A 237 -9.48 -0.20 0.62
N THR A 238 -8.24 -0.23 1.12
CA THR A 238 -7.36 -1.42 1.06
C THR A 238 -8.03 -2.62 1.74
N ASN A 239 -8.57 -2.44 2.95
CA ASN A 239 -9.23 -3.51 3.68
C ASN A 239 -10.53 -3.96 3.01
N LEU A 240 -11.31 -3.06 2.41
CA LEU A 240 -12.49 -3.44 1.63
C LEU A 240 -12.13 -4.29 0.42
N LEU A 241 -11.04 -3.96 -0.29
CA LEU A 241 -10.53 -4.79 -1.39
C LEU A 241 -10.02 -6.15 -0.92
N VAL A 242 -9.39 -6.22 0.26
CA VAL A 242 -8.99 -7.50 0.87
C VAL A 242 -10.20 -8.34 1.25
N ILE A 243 -11.25 -7.74 1.84
CA ILE A 243 -12.52 -8.42 2.14
C ILE A 243 -13.13 -8.96 0.86
N LEU A 244 -13.22 -8.13 -0.19
CA LEU A 244 -13.75 -8.53 -1.48
C LEU A 244 -12.94 -9.69 -2.09
N SER A 245 -11.62 -9.60 -2.07
CA SER A 245 -10.72 -10.66 -2.56
C SER A 245 -10.93 -11.97 -1.80
N THR A 246 -11.16 -11.88 -0.49
CA THR A 246 -11.48 -13.01 0.38
C THR A 246 -12.82 -13.62 -0.01
N LEU A 247 -13.88 -12.82 -0.10
CA LEU A 247 -15.21 -13.29 -0.50
C LEU A 247 -15.20 -13.95 -1.88
N VAL A 248 -14.52 -13.35 -2.86
CA VAL A 248 -14.36 -13.95 -4.20
C VAL A 248 -13.58 -15.26 -4.13
N GLY A 249 -12.50 -15.32 -3.36
CA GLY A 249 -11.71 -16.54 -3.18
C GLY A 249 -12.56 -17.70 -2.65
N TYR A 250 -13.39 -17.45 -1.64
CA TYR A 250 -14.25 -18.47 -1.04
C TYR A 250 -15.46 -18.82 -1.91
N CYS A 251 -16.20 -17.81 -2.40
CA CYS A 251 -17.48 -18.01 -3.08
C CYS A 251 -17.34 -18.38 -4.57
N VAL A 252 -16.27 -17.95 -5.23
CA VAL A 252 -16.10 -18.11 -6.68
C VAL A 252 -14.98 -19.08 -7.02
N ASP A 253 -13.79 -18.90 -6.43
CA ASP A 253 -12.65 -19.75 -6.77
C ASP A 253 -12.63 -21.09 -6.02
N GLY A 254 -13.49 -21.26 -5.01
CA GLY A 254 -13.57 -22.48 -4.22
C GLY A 254 -12.37 -22.68 -3.29
N LEU A 255 -11.88 -21.60 -2.67
CA LEU A 255 -10.85 -21.68 -1.63
C LEU A 255 -11.37 -22.53 -0.46
N GLN A 256 -10.79 -23.72 -0.29
CA GLN A 256 -11.19 -24.64 0.77
C GLN A 256 -10.47 -24.31 2.07
N SER A 257 -11.24 -23.92 3.07
CA SER A 257 -10.76 -23.65 4.44
C SER A 257 -11.75 -24.20 5.46
N SER A 258 -11.26 -24.56 6.64
CA SER A 258 -12.13 -24.89 7.77
C SER A 258 -12.88 -23.64 8.27
N LYS A 259 -13.97 -23.83 9.00
CA LYS A 259 -14.71 -22.71 9.63
C LYS A 259 -13.82 -21.89 10.57
N GLU A 260 -12.93 -22.56 11.30
CA GLU A 260 -11.96 -21.93 12.21
C GLU A 260 -10.95 -21.05 11.45
N GLN A 261 -10.46 -21.54 10.32
CA GLN A 261 -9.57 -20.80 9.42
C GLN A 261 -10.25 -19.55 8.85
N LEU A 262 -11.51 -19.66 8.44
CA LEU A 262 -12.29 -18.51 7.98
C LEU A 262 -12.47 -17.47 9.09
N LEU A 263 -12.77 -17.89 10.32
CA LEU A 263 -12.89 -16.99 11.47
C LEU A 263 -11.58 -16.28 11.79
N LEU A 264 -10.43 -16.97 11.69
CA LEU A 264 -9.10 -16.37 11.86
C LEU A 264 -8.82 -15.31 10.79
N VAL A 265 -9.16 -15.59 9.53
CA VAL A 265 -9.01 -14.62 8.42
C VAL A 265 -9.89 -13.39 8.66
N VAL A 266 -11.16 -13.60 9.03
CA VAL A 266 -12.08 -12.50 9.37
C VAL A 266 -11.55 -11.71 10.57
N GLY A 267 -11.08 -12.38 11.61
CA GLY A 267 -10.49 -11.74 12.79
C GLY A 267 -9.26 -10.89 12.44
N ALA A 268 -8.36 -11.39 11.60
CA ALA A 268 -7.19 -10.64 11.13
C ALA A 268 -7.58 -9.40 10.31
N VAL A 269 -8.61 -9.52 9.46
CA VAL A 269 -9.15 -8.40 8.70
C VAL A 269 -9.83 -7.37 9.63
N LEU A 270 -10.59 -7.81 10.63
CA LEU A 270 -11.24 -6.92 11.60
C LEU A 270 -10.24 -6.21 12.51
N LEU A 271 -9.18 -6.91 12.94
CA LEU A 271 -8.06 -6.31 13.68
C LEU A 271 -7.45 -5.15 12.89
N ARG A 272 -7.43 -5.28 11.56
CA ARG A 272 -7.02 -4.22 10.65
C ARG A 272 -8.13 -3.16 10.44
N PHE A 273 -9.39 -3.56 10.33
CA PHE A 273 -10.45 -2.59 10.01
C PHE A 273 -10.81 -1.66 11.18
N CYS A 274 -10.83 -2.17 12.42
CA CYS A 274 -11.34 -1.45 13.59
C CYS A 274 -10.53 -0.18 13.95
N PRO A 275 -9.18 -0.20 14.01
CA PRO A 275 -8.41 1.00 14.32
C PRO A 275 -8.61 2.11 13.28
N LEU A 276 -8.81 1.76 12.01
CA LEU A 276 -9.03 2.73 10.94
C LEU A 276 -10.38 3.44 11.06
N LEU A 277 -11.45 2.68 11.34
CA LEU A 277 -12.77 3.26 11.59
C LEU A 277 -12.76 4.15 12.83
N PHE A 278 -12.11 3.70 13.90
CA PHE A 278 -11.99 4.47 15.13
C PHE A 278 -11.17 5.75 14.92
N GLY A 279 -10.07 5.70 14.18
CA GLY A 279 -9.30 6.89 13.82
C GLY A 279 -10.08 7.89 12.98
N LEU A 280 -10.90 7.41 12.02
CA LEU A 280 -11.78 8.27 11.24
C LEU A 280 -12.88 8.92 12.10
N TYR A 281 -13.40 8.20 13.09
CA TYR A 281 -14.33 8.73 14.08
C TYR A 281 -13.67 9.84 14.91
N LEU A 282 -12.45 9.62 15.42
CA LEU A 282 -11.71 10.64 16.18
C LEU A 282 -11.44 11.90 15.35
N PHE A 283 -11.15 11.75 14.06
CA PHE A 283 -11.03 12.89 13.15
C PHE A 283 -12.30 13.77 13.11
N LYS A 284 -13.48 13.16 13.19
CA LYS A 284 -14.76 13.90 13.21
C LYS A 284 -14.98 14.63 14.54
N THR A 285 -14.53 14.04 15.66
CA THR A 285 -14.67 14.63 17.00
C THR A 285 -13.66 15.75 17.28
N ASP A 286 -12.45 15.67 16.73
CA ASP A 286 -11.42 16.71 16.90
C ASP A 286 -11.78 18.01 16.14
N ILE A 287 -12.37 17.89 14.96
CA ILE A 287 -12.86 19.06 14.19
C ILE A 287 -14.00 19.77 14.95
N THR A 288 -14.90 19.01 15.60
CA THR A 288 -16.05 19.57 16.34
C THR A 288 -15.67 20.17 17.69
N THR A 289 -14.58 19.73 18.32
CA THR A 289 -14.06 20.32 19.56
C THR A 289 -13.24 21.59 19.29
N ASN A 290 -12.42 21.62 18.24
CA ASN A 290 -11.68 22.82 17.87
C ASN A 290 -12.59 23.96 17.41
N THR A 291 -13.61 23.70 16.60
CA THR A 291 -14.61 24.73 16.21
C THR A 291 -15.32 25.34 17.43
N LYS A 292 -15.74 24.51 18.39
CA LYS A 292 -16.32 25.00 19.66
C LYS A 292 -15.34 25.79 20.51
N SER A 293 -14.04 25.46 20.48
CA SER A 293 -13.01 26.21 21.22
C SER A 293 -12.73 27.58 20.61
N THR A 294 -12.77 27.69 19.28
CA THR A 294 -12.61 28.94 18.55
C THR A 294 -13.81 29.86 18.79
N ASP A 295 -15.04 29.33 18.72
CA ASP A 295 -16.26 30.08 19.05
C ASP A 295 -16.27 30.57 20.50
N ARG A 296 -15.80 29.76 21.46
CA ARG A 296 -15.66 30.21 22.86
C ARG A 296 -14.63 31.32 23.02
N ARG A 297 -13.50 31.29 22.30
CA ARG A 297 -12.52 32.38 22.33
C ARG A 297 -13.07 33.66 21.71
N VAL A 298 -13.79 33.56 20.59
CA VAL A 298 -14.44 34.72 19.95
C VAL A 298 -15.50 35.32 20.86
N HIS A 299 -16.35 34.50 21.49
CA HIS A 299 -17.33 34.97 22.47
C HIS A 299 -16.69 35.58 23.71
N HIS A 300 -15.59 35.01 24.21
CA HIS A 300 -14.88 35.55 25.37
C HIS A 300 -14.24 36.92 25.08
N ILE A 301 -13.61 37.08 23.90
CA ILE A 301 -13.05 38.37 23.44
C ILE A 301 -14.15 39.42 23.27
N HIS A 302 -15.30 39.04 22.70
CA HIS A 302 -16.44 39.95 22.56
C HIS A 302 -17.05 40.36 23.91
N SER A 303 -17.09 39.44 24.90
CA SER A 303 -17.57 39.74 26.25
C SER A 303 -16.63 40.69 27.02
N MET A 304 -15.32 40.57 26.81
CA MET A 304 -14.32 41.47 27.40
C MET A 304 -14.37 42.87 26.78
N ASN A 305 -14.59 42.98 25.48
CA ASN A 305 -14.74 44.28 24.82
C ASN A 305 -16.04 45.01 25.23
N LYS A 306 -17.14 44.28 25.45
CA LYS A 306 -18.38 44.88 25.99
C LYS A 306 -18.22 45.43 27.41
N LYS A 307 -17.49 44.74 28.29
CA LYS A 307 -17.20 45.24 29.65
C LYS A 307 -16.31 46.48 29.67
N LYS A 308 -15.37 46.61 28.73
CA LYS A 308 -14.52 47.81 28.58
C LYS A 308 -15.30 49.02 28.07
N ALA A 309 -16.31 48.82 27.22
CA ALA A 309 -17.11 49.90 26.66
C ALA A 309 -18.18 50.45 27.64
N SER A 310 -18.53 49.71 28.69
CA SER A 310 -19.48 50.16 29.72
C SER A 310 -18.82 50.85 30.92
N SER A 311 -17.49 50.98 30.92
CA SER A 311 -16.70 51.61 31.99
C SER A 311 -16.09 52.96 31.60
N THR A 312 -16.55 53.55 30.50
CA THR A 312 -16.26 54.89 30.00
C THR A 312 -17.57 55.65 29.85
#